data_AF-A0A182PBR1-F1
#
_entry.id   AF-A0A182PBR1-F1
#
_cell.length_a   1.000
_cell.length_b   1.000
_cell.length_c   1.000
_cell.angle_alpha   90.00
_cell.angle_beta   90.00
_cell.angle_gamma   90.00
#
_symmetry.space_group_name_H-M   'P 1'
#
loop_
_entity.id
_entity.type
_entity.pdbx_description
1 polymer ?
#
loop_
_entity_poly.entity_id
_entity_poly.type
_entity_poly.pdbx_seq_one_letter_code
_entity_poly.pdbx_strand_id
1 'polypeptide(L)'
;MQEQWELLKDFSIPKPLMESVAYLQRALRDCVLQHQILASKINILAIPQRPKAKQFLLELEREILSIGKEQEGVVRQLSERVKRFQMTVQSQRKIALEDDIVCGYVSQQITATQTEAENNVLSVPKHISPRWSAAELAKKY
;
A
#
# COMPACT_ATOMS: atom_id res chain seq x y z
N MET A 1 27.71 2.29 -4.39
CA MET A 1 26.51 1.73 -3.73
C MET A 1 26.50 2.02 -2.22
N GLN A 2 27.51 1.60 -1.45
CA GLN A 2 27.52 1.77 0.01
C GLN A 2 27.52 3.25 0.46
N GLU A 3 28.22 4.13 -0.26
CA GLU A 3 28.22 5.58 0.02
C GLU A 3 26.85 6.26 -0.22
N GLN A 4 26.14 5.88 -1.28
CA GLN A 4 24.78 6.39 -1.54
C GLN A 4 23.78 5.91 -0.47
N TRP A 5 23.97 4.69 0.04
CA TRP A 5 23.16 4.16 1.13
C TRP A 5 23.35 4.91 2.44
N GLU A 6 24.59 5.34 2.75
CA GLU A 6 24.86 6.18 3.91
C GLU A 6 24.18 7.55 3.79
N LEU A 7 24.18 8.16 2.59
CA LEU A 7 23.45 9.40 2.35
C LEU A 7 21.94 9.24 2.58
N LEU A 8 21.37 8.09 2.24
CA LEU A 8 19.94 7.82 2.43
C LEU A 8 19.52 7.73 3.90
N LYS A 9 20.45 7.55 4.84
CA LYS A 9 20.12 7.59 6.27
C LYS A 9 19.62 8.96 6.73
N ASP A 10 19.98 10.03 6.01
CA ASP A 10 19.48 11.38 6.26
C ASP A 10 18.04 11.58 5.72
N PHE A 11 17.54 10.65 4.90
CA PHE A 11 16.17 10.67 4.40
C PHE A 11 15.20 10.03 5.38
N SER A 12 14.31 10.85 5.94
CA SER A 12 13.25 10.38 6.83
C SER A 12 11.88 10.49 6.14
N ILE A 13 11.16 9.37 6.11
CA ILE A 13 9.75 9.34 5.74
C ILE A 13 8.93 9.60 7.01
N PRO A 14 7.99 10.57 7.01
CA PRO A 14 7.13 10.79 8.17
C PRO A 14 6.36 9.52 8.53
N LYS A 15 6.36 9.14 9.82
CA LYS A 15 5.63 7.97 10.32
C LYS A 15 4.16 7.91 9.85
N PRO A 16 3.36 9.00 9.90
CA PRO A 16 1.99 8.97 9.40
C PRO A 16 1.88 8.64 7.92
N LEU A 17 2.88 9.01 7.11
CA LEU A 17 2.92 8.70 5.68
C LEU A 17 3.24 7.20 5.48
N MET A 18 4.22 6.67 6.20
CA MET A 18 4.53 5.23 6.16
C MET A 18 3.35 4.37 6.61
N GLU A 19 2.70 4.74 7.70
CA GLU A 19 1.49 4.07 8.21
C GLU A 19 0.36 4.09 7.18
N SER A 20 0.19 5.20 6.46
CA SER A 20 -0.83 5.32 5.42
C SER A 20 -0.56 4.42 4.22
N VAL A 21 0.70 4.35 3.77
CA VAL A 21 1.11 3.42 2.70
C VAL A 21 0.90 1.98 3.15
N ALA A 22 1.38 1.62 4.34
CA ALA A 22 1.25 0.26 4.90
C ALA A 22 -0.23 -0.15 5.05
N TYR A 23 -1.06 0.76 5.58
CA TYR A 23 -2.49 0.54 5.76
C TYR A 23 -3.20 0.27 4.43
N LEU A 24 -2.97 1.11 3.41
CA LEU A 24 -3.60 0.97 2.10
C LEU A 24 -3.10 -0.27 1.35
N GLN A 25 -1.80 -0.60 1.44
CA GLN A 25 -1.23 -1.81 0.84
C GLN A 25 -1.85 -3.09 1.42
N ARG A 26 -2.05 -3.14 2.75
CA ARG A 26 -2.73 -4.25 3.40
C ARG A 26 -4.20 -4.33 2.97
N ALA A 27 -4.93 -3.22 2.98
CA ALA A 27 -6.33 -3.18 2.54
C ALA A 27 -6.50 -3.66 1.08
N LEU A 28 -5.61 -3.22 0.19
CA LEU A 28 -5.62 -3.62 -1.22
C LEU A 28 -5.40 -5.12 -1.37
N ARG A 29 -4.37 -5.66 -0.69
CA ARG A 29 -4.06 -7.10 -0.69
C ARG A 29 -5.24 -7.92 -0.19
N ASP A 30 -5.87 -7.51 0.91
CA ASP A 30 -7.02 -8.22 1.49
C ASP A 30 -8.21 -8.24 0.51
N CYS A 31 -8.52 -7.10 -0.14
CA CYS A 31 -9.60 -7.01 -1.12
C CYS A 31 -9.33 -7.84 -2.37
N VAL A 32 -8.11 -7.79 -2.90
CA VAL A 32 -7.70 -8.57 -4.08
C VAL A 32 -7.76 -10.06 -3.78
N LEU A 33 -7.29 -10.49 -2.61
CA LEU A 33 -7.33 -11.89 -2.20
C LEU A 33 -8.79 -12.38 -2.12
N GLN A 34 -9.68 -11.63 -1.47
CA GLN A 34 -11.09 -12.01 -1.38
C GLN A 34 -11.76 -12.04 -2.77
N HIS A 35 -11.43 -11.10 -3.65
CA HIS A 35 -11.91 -11.09 -5.04
C HIS A 35 -11.48 -12.35 -5.79
N GLN A 36 -10.20 -12.71 -5.71
CA GLN A 36 -9.67 -13.93 -6.34
C GLN A 36 -10.33 -15.20 -5.78
N ILE A 37 -10.54 -15.28 -4.47
CA ILE A 37 -11.24 -16.40 -3.82
C ILE A 37 -12.65 -16.53 -4.38
N LEU A 38 -13.42 -15.44 -4.41
CA LEU A 38 -14.80 -15.46 -4.91
C LEU A 38 -14.87 -15.79 -6.40
N ALA A 39 -13.97 -15.21 -7.21
CA ALA A 39 -13.88 -15.44 -8.65
C ALA A 39 -13.59 -16.91 -8.96
N SER A 40 -12.68 -17.54 -8.20
CA SER A 40 -12.36 -18.97 -8.35
C SER A 40 -13.54 -19.90 -8.07
N LYS A 41 -14.48 -19.47 -7.22
CA LYS A 41 -15.62 -20.28 -6.77
C LYS A 41 -16.88 -20.03 -7.61
N ILE A 42 -16.95 -19.00 -8.43
CA ILE A 42 -18.21 -18.59 -9.05
C ILE A 42 -18.84 -19.66 -9.95
N ASN A 43 -18.01 -20.46 -10.62
CA ASN A 43 -18.47 -21.48 -11.56
C ASN A 43 -18.98 -22.75 -10.86
N ILE A 44 -18.54 -23.00 -9.61
CA ILE A 44 -19.00 -24.14 -8.80
C ILE A 44 -20.28 -23.82 -8.02
N LEU A 45 -20.69 -22.56 -7.94
CA LEU A 45 -21.94 -22.16 -7.31
C LEU A 45 -23.17 -22.57 -8.13
N ALA A 46 -24.26 -22.88 -7.42
CA ALA A 46 -25.55 -23.13 -8.04
C ALA A 46 -26.01 -21.91 -8.85
N ILE A 47 -26.71 -22.12 -9.98
CA ILE A 47 -27.14 -21.04 -10.89
C ILE A 47 -27.82 -19.87 -10.15
N PRO A 48 -28.71 -20.08 -9.16
CA PRO A 48 -29.35 -18.99 -8.43
C PRO A 48 -28.40 -18.15 -7.57
N GLN A 49 -27.25 -18.70 -7.16
CA GLN A 49 -26.26 -18.02 -6.33
C GLN A 49 -25.27 -17.16 -7.16
N ARG A 50 -25.10 -17.50 -8.44
CA ARG A 50 -24.13 -16.82 -9.33
C ARG A 50 -24.38 -15.31 -9.49
N PRO A 51 -25.63 -14.82 -9.66
CA PRO A 51 -25.87 -13.38 -9.73
C PRO A 51 -25.38 -12.62 -8.50
N LYS A 52 -25.59 -13.19 -7.30
CA LYS A 52 -25.15 -12.58 -6.05
C LYS A 52 -23.62 -12.55 -5.93
N ALA A 53 -22.95 -13.64 -6.30
CA ALA A 53 -21.49 -13.69 -6.36
C ALA A 53 -20.91 -12.68 -7.36
N LYS A 54 -21.54 -12.48 -8.53
CA LYS A 54 -21.13 -11.43 -9.49
C LYS A 54 -21.28 -10.03 -8.91
N GLN A 55 -22.37 -9.76 -8.18
CA GLN A 55 -22.55 -8.48 -7.49
C GLN A 55 -21.41 -8.23 -6.49
N PHE A 56 -21.06 -9.24 -5.69
CA PHE A 56 -19.98 -9.14 -4.72
C PHE A 56 -18.60 -8.90 -5.37
N LEU A 57 -18.31 -9.52 -6.52
CA LEU A 57 -17.09 -9.21 -7.29
C LEU A 57 -17.05 -7.74 -7.72
N LEU A 58 -18.16 -7.19 -8.22
CA LEU A 58 -18.24 -5.78 -8.60
C LEU A 58 -18.09 -4.84 -7.40
N GLU A 59 -18.60 -5.21 -6.23
CA GLU A 59 -18.37 -4.45 -4.99
C GLU A 59 -16.89 -4.43 -4.61
N LEU A 60 -16.21 -5.59 -4.65
CA LEU A 60 -14.78 -5.70 -4.37
C LEU A 60 -13.93 -4.93 -5.39
N GLU A 61 -14.28 -4.95 -6.67
CA GLU A 61 -13.59 -4.18 -7.71
C GLU A 61 -13.70 -2.66 -7.46
N ARG A 62 -14.89 -2.18 -7.06
CA ARG A 62 -15.07 -0.78 -6.69
C ARG A 62 -14.24 -0.39 -5.47
N GLU A 63 -14.14 -1.28 -4.49
CA GLU A 63 -13.32 -1.07 -3.29
C GLU A 63 -11.82 -1.03 -3.65
N ILE A 64 -11.34 -1.97 -4.46
CA ILE A 64 -9.96 -2.01 -4.99
C ILE A 64 -9.63 -0.69 -5.70
N LEU A 65 -10.52 -0.20 -6.57
CA LEU A 65 -10.34 1.08 -7.26
C LEU A 65 -10.35 2.27 -6.29
N SER A 66 -11.20 2.25 -5.26
CA SER A 66 -11.23 3.29 -4.23
C SER A 66 -9.93 3.33 -3.44
N ILE A 67 -9.40 2.18 -3.04
CA ILE A 67 -8.12 2.07 -2.32
C ILE A 67 -6.99 2.59 -3.22
N GLY A 68 -6.98 2.21 -4.50
CA GLY A 68 -5.99 2.68 -5.47
C GLY A 68 -5.93 4.21 -5.60
N LYS A 69 -7.09 4.89 -5.60
CA LYS A 69 -7.15 6.37 -5.65
C LYS A 69 -6.55 7.01 -4.40
N GLU A 70 -6.84 6.47 -3.21
CA GLU A 70 -6.23 6.98 -1.97
C GLU A 70 -4.72 6.70 -1.95
N GLN A 71 -4.30 5.52 -2.43
CA GLN A 71 -2.91 5.14 -2.52
C GLN A 71 -2.12 6.05 -3.47
N GLU A 72 -2.70 6.44 -4.61
CA GLU A 72 -2.09 7.40 -5.54
C GLU A 72 -1.74 8.73 -4.84
N GLY A 73 -2.65 9.25 -4.02
CA GLY A 73 -2.43 10.49 -3.27
C GLY A 73 -1.25 10.39 -2.28
N VAL A 74 -1.15 9.27 -1.57
CA VAL A 74 -0.08 9.00 -0.59
C VAL A 74 1.27 8.75 -1.31
N VAL A 75 1.26 7.96 -2.38
CA VAL A 75 2.46 7.68 -3.20
C VAL A 75 2.99 8.95 -3.83
N ARG A 76 2.12 9.83 -4.35
CA ARG A 76 2.54 11.12 -4.90
C ARG A 76 3.28 11.97 -3.86
N GLN A 77 2.76 12.06 -2.63
CA GLN A 77 3.44 12.78 -1.55
C GLN A 77 4.81 12.19 -1.22
N LEU A 78 4.93 10.86 -1.24
CA LEU A 78 6.20 10.17 -1.03
C LEU A 78 7.19 10.45 -2.17
N SER A 79 6.74 10.35 -3.42
CA SER A 79 7.56 10.64 -4.61
C SER A 79 8.06 12.08 -4.62
N GLU A 80 7.23 13.06 -4.26
CA GLU A 80 7.65 14.46 -4.16
C GLU A 80 8.74 14.66 -3.09
N ARG A 81 8.63 13.97 -1.95
CA ARG A 81 9.64 14.03 -0.88
C ARG A 81 10.96 13.41 -1.32
N VAL A 82 10.90 12.23 -1.94
CA VAL A 82 12.06 11.55 -2.52
C VAL A 82 12.76 12.47 -3.53
N LYS A 83 12.01 13.05 -4.46
CA LYS A 83 12.56 13.97 -5.47
C LYS A 83 13.24 15.19 -4.85
N ARG A 84 12.62 15.81 -3.84
CA ARG A 84 13.22 16.95 -3.11
C ARG A 84 14.52 16.55 -2.41
N PHE A 85 14.55 15.37 -1.81
CA PHE A 85 15.75 14.84 -1.18
C PHE A 85 16.87 14.58 -2.19
N GLN A 86 16.58 13.88 -3.30
CA GLN A 86 17.54 13.63 -4.37
C GLN A 86 18.12 14.94 -4.93
N MET A 87 17.28 15.96 -5.19
CA MET A 87 17.75 17.28 -5.64
C MET A 87 18.66 17.96 -4.60
N THR A 88 18.33 17.84 -3.31
CA THR A 88 19.15 18.40 -2.22
C THR A 88 20.52 17.74 -2.17
N VAL A 89 20.56 16.40 -2.18
CA VAL A 89 21.81 15.63 -2.19
C VAL A 89 22.65 15.96 -3.42
N GLN A 90 22.04 16.02 -4.60
CA GLN A 90 22.74 16.39 -5.83
C GLN A 90 23.33 17.79 -5.75
N SER A 91 22.60 18.76 -5.19
CA SER A 91 23.07 20.15 -5.08
C SER A 91 24.26 20.29 -4.12
N GLN A 92 24.21 19.60 -2.97
CA GLN A 92 25.15 19.74 -1.86
C GLN A 92 26.37 18.81 -1.97
N ARG A 93 26.14 17.56 -2.38
CA ARG A 93 27.17 16.51 -2.44
C ARG A 93 27.67 16.25 -3.85
N LYS A 94 27.03 16.84 -4.88
CA LYS A 94 27.34 16.61 -6.31
C LYS A 94 27.21 15.14 -6.74
N ILE A 95 26.41 14.36 -6.00
CA ILE A 95 26.12 12.95 -6.27
C ILE A 95 24.64 12.84 -6.66
N ALA A 96 24.38 12.21 -7.81
CA ALA A 96 23.03 11.80 -8.17
C ALA A 96 22.74 10.43 -7.55
N LEU A 97 21.67 10.35 -6.75
CA LEU A 97 21.22 9.07 -6.18
C LEU A 97 20.46 8.27 -7.23
N GLU A 98 20.83 7.01 -7.41
CA GLU A 98 20.17 6.10 -8.34
C GLU A 98 18.78 5.73 -7.86
N ASP A 99 17.78 5.78 -8.75
CA ASP A 99 16.38 5.54 -8.41
C ASP A 99 16.17 4.15 -7.79
N ASP A 100 16.85 3.11 -8.29
CA ASP A 100 16.75 1.75 -7.75
C ASP A 100 17.18 1.67 -6.28
N ILE A 101 18.24 2.40 -5.91
CA ILE A 101 18.75 2.44 -4.53
C ILE A 101 17.75 3.17 -3.63
N VAL A 102 17.22 4.31 -4.09
CA VAL A 102 16.23 5.07 -3.33
C VAL A 102 14.94 4.28 -3.15
N CYS A 103 14.45 3.64 -4.22
CA CYS A 103 13.29 2.76 -4.17
C CYS A 103 13.51 1.60 -3.19
N GLY A 104 14.66 0.93 -3.25
CA GLY A 104 15.01 -0.14 -2.31
C GLY A 104 14.99 0.32 -0.85
N TYR A 105 15.58 1.48 -0.55
CA TYR A 105 15.58 2.07 0.79
C TYR A 105 14.17 2.41 1.30
N VAL A 106 13.36 3.07 0.47
CA VAL A 106 11.97 3.42 0.78
C VAL A 106 11.13 2.18 1.03
N SER A 107 11.26 1.17 0.16
CA SER A 107 10.58 -0.13 0.32
C SER A 107 10.97 -0.82 1.63
N GLN A 108 12.24 -0.77 2.03
CA GLN A 108 12.69 -1.32 3.30
C GLN A 108 12.05 -0.60 4.50
N GLN A 109 11.99 0.73 4.50
CA GLN A 109 11.35 1.49 5.58
C GLN A 109 9.85 1.18 5.71
N ILE A 110 9.14 1.11 4.57
CA ILE A 110 7.72 0.77 4.55
C ILE A 110 7.49 -0.66 5.05
N THR A 111 8.33 -1.61 4.62
CA THR A 111 8.23 -3.02 5.03
C THR A 111 8.47 -3.18 6.52
N ALA A 112 9.49 -2.51 7.08
CA ALA A 112 9.73 -2.51 8.53
C ALA A 112 8.49 -1.99 9.30
N THR A 113 7.88 -0.91 8.79
CA THR A 113 6.64 -0.36 9.36
C THR A 113 5.49 -1.36 9.29
N GLN A 114 5.34 -2.10 8.18
CA GLN A 114 4.33 -3.15 8.03
C GLN A 114 4.52 -4.28 9.05
N THR A 115 5.74 -4.75 9.27
CA THR A 115 6.03 -5.81 10.24
C THR A 115 5.69 -5.38 11.68
N GLU A 116 5.96 -4.12 12.03
CA GLU A 116 5.57 -3.56 13.33
C GLU A 116 4.04 -3.45 13.48
N ALA A 117 3.37 -3.18 12.37
CA ALA A 117 1.92 -3.02 12.22
C ALA A 117 1.13 -4.34 12.16
N GLU A 118 1.75 -5.44 11.71
CA GLU A 118 1.12 -6.77 11.77
C GLU A 118 1.09 -7.29 13.22
N ASN A 119 2.06 -6.86 14.03
CA ASN A 119 2.10 -7.16 15.46
C ASN A 119 1.19 -6.25 16.31
N ASN A 120 0.83 -5.06 15.80
CA ASN A 120 -0.04 -4.09 16.46
C ASN A 120 -1.14 -3.65 15.49
N VAL A 121 -2.41 -3.99 15.75
CA VAL A 121 -3.57 -3.61 14.92
C VAL A 121 -3.41 -2.20 14.36
N LEU A 122 -3.13 -2.09 13.06
CA LEU A 122 -2.94 -0.81 12.38
C LEU A 122 -4.16 0.08 12.61
N SER A 123 -3.99 1.10 13.46
CA SER A 123 -5.00 2.14 13.60
C SER A 123 -5.23 2.81 12.25
N VAL A 124 -6.48 3.14 11.95
CA VAL A 124 -6.83 3.81 10.69
C VAL A 124 -6.14 5.19 10.66
N PRO A 125 -5.30 5.48 9.67
CA PRO A 125 -4.69 6.80 9.53
C PRO A 125 -5.78 7.88 9.37
N LYS A 126 -5.62 9.02 10.05
CA LYS A 126 -6.68 10.06 10.17
C LYS A 126 -7.24 10.60 8.85
N HIS A 127 -6.49 10.50 7.75
CA HIS A 127 -6.86 11.04 6.44
C HIS A 127 -7.18 9.94 5.41
N ILE A 128 -7.23 8.68 5.86
CA ILE A 128 -7.52 7.51 5.04
C ILE A 128 -8.87 6.95 5.47
N SER A 129 -9.66 6.52 4.49
CA SER A 129 -10.97 5.91 4.77
C SER A 129 -10.78 4.55 5.44
N PRO A 130 -11.59 4.19 6.46
CA PRO A 130 -11.49 2.88 7.10
C PRO A 130 -11.82 1.77 6.10
N ARG A 131 -11.04 0.68 6.16
CA ARG A 131 -11.13 -0.50 5.30
C ARG A 131 -11.33 -1.74 6.13
N TRP A 132 -12.10 -2.69 5.59
CA TRP A 132 -12.26 -4.00 6.20
C TRP A 132 -10.94 -4.76 6.23
N SER A 133 -10.76 -5.50 7.30
CA SER A 133 -9.75 -6.55 7.43
C SER A 133 -10.11 -7.76 6.58
N ALA A 134 -9.11 -8.61 6.29
CA ALA A 134 -9.33 -9.91 5.65
C ALA A 134 -10.44 -10.75 6.32
N ALA A 135 -10.52 -10.74 7.66
CA ALA A 135 -11.55 -11.49 8.39
C ALA A 135 -12.97 -10.93 8.17
N GLU A 136 -13.11 -9.60 8.14
CA GLU A 136 -14.40 -8.95 7.86
C GLU A 136 -14.84 -9.17 6.41
N LEU A 137 -13.89 -9.11 5.46
CA LEU A 137 -14.13 -9.43 4.05
C LEU A 137 -14.59 -10.88 3.88
N ALA A 138 -13.89 -11.84 4.48
CA ALA A 138 -14.25 -13.25 4.43
C ALA A 138 -15.60 -13.55 5.11
N LYS A 139 -15.97 -12.78 6.14
CA LYS A 139 -17.29 -12.90 6.78
C LYS A 139 -18.41 -12.35 5.91
N LYS A 140 -18.14 -11.29 5.13
CA LYS A 140 -19.14 -10.64 4.27
C LYS A 140 -19.42 -11.40 2.98
N TYR A 141 -18.39 -11.96 2.36
CA TYR A 141 -18.40 -12.47 0.98
C TYR A 141 -18.22 -13.98 0.88
#